data_AF-A0A7C6WT63-F1
#
_entry.id   AF-A0A7C6WT63-F1
#
_cell.length_a   1.000
_cell.length_b   1.000
_cell.length_c   1.000
_cell.angle_alpha   90.00
_cell.angle_beta   90.00
_cell.angle_gamma   90.00
#
_symmetry.space_group_name_H-M   'P 1'
#
loop_
_entity.id
_entity.type
_entity.pdbx_description
1 polymer ?
#
loop_
_entity_poly.entity_id
_entity_poly.type
_entity_poly.pdbx_seq_one_letter_code
_entity_poly.pdbx_strand_id
1 'polypeptide(L)'
;MNSNTSLIERLSTQKEQYDRAVQAQEALWLGRGGTPLLLHCALNEQEQQAYPAYHYLEIHHDVDKMLANGLREAVTSMKGGREAVPSVRANMGCGIVAAWFGIVPELFED
;
A
#
# COMPACT_ATOMS: atom_id res chain seq x y z
N MET A 1 -7.16 -8.70 18.74
CA MET A 1 -6.86 -8.94 17.31
C MET A 1 -5.61 -8.15 16.95
N ASN A 2 -4.69 -8.73 16.19
CA ASN A 2 -3.50 -8.01 15.70
C ASN A 2 -3.97 -6.86 14.76
N SER A 3 -3.39 -5.67 14.88
CA SER A 3 -3.79 -4.47 14.12
C SER A 3 -3.75 -4.71 12.59
N ASN A 4 -2.81 -5.53 12.13
CA ASN A 4 -2.69 -5.89 10.72
C ASN A 4 -3.86 -6.77 10.23
N THR A 5 -4.37 -7.66 11.08
CA THR A 5 -5.51 -8.53 10.72
C THR A 5 -6.78 -7.72 10.50
N SER A 6 -7.06 -6.74 11.36
CA SER A 6 -8.26 -5.90 11.21
C SER A 6 -8.18 -5.02 9.95
N LEU A 7 -6.99 -4.56 9.57
CA LEU A 7 -6.76 -3.84 8.31
C LEU A 7 -7.02 -4.72 7.08
N ILE A 8 -6.52 -5.96 7.08
CA ILE A 8 -6.73 -6.92 6.00
C ILE A 8 -8.23 -7.24 5.85
N GLU A 9 -8.92 -7.51 6.97
CA GLU A 9 -10.36 -7.75 6.98
C GLU A 9 -11.12 -6.55 6.39
N ARG A 10 -10.79 -5.33 6.84
CA ARG A 10 -11.40 -4.11 6.30
C ARG A 10 -11.17 -3.97 4.79
N LEU A 11 -9.95 -4.17 4.31
CA LEU A 11 -9.63 -4.10 2.87
C LEU A 11 -10.42 -5.13 2.07
N SER A 12 -10.57 -6.35 2.59
CA SER A 12 -11.28 -7.44 1.91
C SER A 12 -12.75 -7.14 1.62
N THR A 13 -13.38 -6.22 2.37
CA THR A 13 -14.79 -5.85 2.18
C THR A 13 -15.07 -5.19 0.82
N GLN A 14 -14.05 -4.68 0.13
CA GLN A 14 -14.20 -3.96 -1.14
C GLN A 14 -13.75 -4.77 -2.36
N LYS A 15 -13.63 -6.11 -2.23
CA LYS A 15 -13.10 -6.99 -3.30
C LYS A 15 -13.70 -6.72 -4.68
N GLU A 16 -15.02 -6.64 -4.79
CA GLU A 16 -15.67 -6.43 -6.10
C GLU A 16 -15.31 -5.09 -6.75
N GLN A 17 -15.11 -4.05 -5.93
CA GLN A 17 -14.64 -2.76 -6.42
C GLN A 17 -13.22 -2.87 -6.98
N TYR A 18 -12.33 -3.58 -6.28
CA TYR A 18 -10.96 -3.80 -6.74
C TYR A 18 -10.92 -4.61 -8.03
N ASP A 19 -11.75 -5.64 -8.16
CA ASP A 19 -11.82 -6.45 -9.39
C ASP A 19 -12.21 -5.59 -10.60
N ARG A 20 -13.17 -4.65 -10.43
CA ARG A 20 -13.51 -3.65 -11.47
C ARG A 20 -12.37 -2.67 -11.76
N ALA A 21 -11.68 -2.20 -10.71
CA ALA A 21 -10.55 -1.28 -10.85
C ALA A 21 -9.37 -1.93 -11.61
N VAL A 22 -9.07 -3.21 -11.34
CA VAL A 22 -8.07 -4.00 -12.08
C VAL A 22 -8.43 -4.07 -13.56
N GLN A 23 -9.69 -4.40 -13.88
CA GLN A 23 -10.16 -4.47 -15.26
C GLN A 23 -10.04 -3.11 -15.99
N ALA A 24 -10.38 -2.00 -15.32
CA ALA A 24 -10.25 -0.66 -15.89
C ALA A 24 -8.78 -0.30 -16.19
N GLN A 25 -7.88 -0.58 -15.24
CA GLN A 25 -6.43 -0.36 -15.44
C GLN A 25 -5.85 -1.24 -16.55
N GLU A 26 -6.24 -2.52 -16.60
CA GLU A 26 -5.83 -3.44 -17.66
C GLU A 26 -6.34 -2.98 -19.04
N ALA A 27 -7.60 -2.54 -19.12
CA ALA A 27 -8.18 -2.05 -20.37
C ALA A 27 -7.41 -0.83 -20.91
N LEU A 28 -6.99 0.11 -20.05
CA LEU A 28 -6.10 1.19 -20.48
C LEU A 28 -4.78 0.64 -21.01
N TRP A 29 -4.15 -0.26 -20.27
CA TRP A 29 -2.84 -0.82 -20.62
C TRP A 29 -2.84 -1.54 -21.97
N LEU A 30 -3.95 -2.20 -22.30
CA LEU A 30 -4.16 -2.88 -23.57
C LEU A 30 -4.68 -1.96 -24.69
N GLY A 31 -4.87 -0.66 -24.44
CA GLY A 31 -5.38 0.30 -25.41
C GLY A 31 -6.87 0.16 -25.74
N ARG A 32 -7.66 -0.41 -24.82
CA ARG A 32 -9.08 -0.74 -24.99
C ARG A 32 -10.04 0.08 -24.12
N GLY A 33 -9.50 0.92 -23.23
CA GLY A 33 -10.27 1.64 -22.21
C GLY A 33 -9.87 3.10 -22.05
N GLY A 34 -10.66 3.82 -21.24
CA GLY A 34 -10.35 5.19 -20.82
C GLY A 34 -9.26 5.24 -19.74
N THR A 35 -8.84 6.46 -19.39
CA THR A 35 -7.85 6.68 -18.33
C THR A 35 -8.49 6.50 -16.95
N PRO A 36 -8.00 5.57 -16.11
CA PRO A 36 -8.56 5.34 -14.78
C PRO A 36 -8.14 6.46 -13.83
N LEU A 37 -9.01 6.79 -12.88
CA LEU A 37 -8.78 7.78 -11.85
C LEU A 37 -8.27 7.11 -10.55
N LEU A 38 -6.96 7.22 -10.32
CA LEU A 38 -6.27 6.63 -9.18
C LEU A 38 -6.24 7.58 -7.99
N LEU A 39 -7.30 7.58 -7.18
CA LEU A 39 -7.42 8.48 -6.01
C LEU A 39 -6.88 7.83 -4.73
N HIS A 40 -6.21 8.64 -3.92
CA HIS A 40 -5.84 8.33 -2.54
C HIS A 40 -6.45 9.40 -1.64
N CYS A 41 -7.22 8.96 -0.65
CA CYS A 41 -7.86 9.86 0.31
C CYS A 41 -7.20 9.73 1.67
N ALA A 42 -6.90 10.87 2.30
CA ALA A 42 -6.26 10.90 3.60
C ALA A 42 -7.07 10.16 4.69
N LEU A 43 -6.35 9.60 5.65
CA LEU A 43 -6.95 9.02 6.86
C LEU A 43 -7.45 10.14 7.78
N ASN A 44 -8.60 9.93 8.42
CA ASN A 44 -9.08 10.85 9.45
C ASN A 44 -8.30 10.66 10.76
N GLU A 45 -8.49 11.54 11.75
CA GLU A 45 -7.75 11.50 13.02
C GLU A 45 -7.84 10.15 13.74
N GLN A 46 -9.04 9.55 13.79
CA GLN A 46 -9.25 8.25 14.44
C GLN A 46 -8.49 7.13 13.73
N GLU A 47 -8.51 7.12 12.39
CA GLU A 47 -7.77 6.17 11.57
C GLU A 47 -6.26 6.39 11.69
N GLN A 48 -5.81 7.63 11.80
CA GLN A 48 -4.40 7.94 11.99
C GLN A 48 -3.87 7.41 13.32
N GLN A 49 -4.68 7.50 14.39
CA GLN A 49 -4.36 6.94 15.70
C GLN A 49 -4.39 5.41 15.69
N ALA A 50 -5.37 4.81 14.99
CA ALA A 50 -5.51 3.36 14.91
C ALA A 50 -4.39 2.71 14.07
N TYR A 51 -3.88 3.42 13.06
CA TYR A 51 -2.91 2.91 12.09
C TYR A 51 -1.70 3.85 12.05
N PRO A 52 -0.79 3.84 13.04
CA PRO A 52 0.32 4.79 13.08
C PRO A 52 1.21 4.68 11.84
N ALA A 53 1.74 5.83 11.42
CA ALA A 53 2.85 5.86 10.46
C ALA A 53 4.16 5.59 11.20
N TYR A 54 5.11 4.99 10.49
CA TYR A 54 6.44 4.68 11.02
C TYR A 54 7.50 5.36 10.16
N HIS A 55 8.63 5.68 10.77
CA HIS A 55 9.77 6.28 10.10
C HIS A 55 10.39 5.30 9.08
N TYR A 56 10.92 5.79 7.95
CA TYR A 56 11.40 4.90 6.88
C TYR A 56 12.57 4.02 7.33
N LEU A 57 13.46 4.54 8.17
CA LEU A 57 14.52 3.73 8.81
C LEU A 57 13.97 2.56 9.62
N GLU A 58 12.87 2.76 10.36
CA GLU A 58 12.28 1.71 11.18
C GLU A 58 11.64 0.63 10.31
N ILE A 59 10.83 1.03 9.32
CA ILE A 59 10.14 0.06 8.46
C ILE A 59 11.12 -0.72 7.60
N HIS A 60 12.32 -0.20 7.31
CA HIS A 60 13.32 -0.95 6.56
C HIS A 60 13.83 -2.18 7.31
N HIS A 61 13.93 -2.08 8.64
CA HIS A 61 14.48 -3.13 9.50
C HIS A 61 13.42 -3.97 10.23
N ASP A 62 12.17 -3.50 10.30
CA ASP A 62 11.06 -4.15 10.98
C ASP A 62 9.95 -4.51 9.99
N VAL A 63 9.83 -5.82 9.70
CA VAL A 63 8.87 -6.36 8.73
C VAL A 63 7.42 -6.14 9.13
N ASP A 64 7.12 -6.11 10.43
CA ASP A 64 5.76 -5.90 10.92
C ASP A 64 5.35 -4.43 10.78
N LYS A 65 6.28 -3.50 11.05
CA LYS A 65 6.08 -2.07 10.79
C LYS A 65 5.98 -1.78 9.29
N MET A 66 6.77 -2.46 8.46
CA MET A 66 6.68 -2.36 7.00
C MET A 66 5.30 -2.78 6.49
N LEU A 67 4.81 -3.93 6.95
CA LEU A 67 3.49 -4.43 6.59
C LEU A 67 2.40 -3.46 7.08
N ALA A 68 2.48 -2.98 8.31
CA ALA A 68 1.52 -2.02 8.86
C ALA A 68 1.48 -0.72 8.04
N ASN A 69 2.64 -0.18 7.65
CA ASN A 69 2.72 1.03 6.83
C ASN A 69 2.13 0.80 5.43
N GLY A 70 2.43 -0.34 4.79
CA GLY A 70 1.84 -0.69 3.49
C GLY A 70 0.32 -0.89 3.55
N LEU A 71 -0.19 -1.53 4.62
CA LEU A 71 -1.63 -1.67 4.83
C LEU A 71 -2.31 -0.32 5.09
N ARG A 72 -1.66 0.59 5.84
CA ARG A 72 -2.13 1.97 6.03
C ARG A 72 -2.27 2.69 4.69
N GLU A 73 -1.28 2.61 3.82
CA GLU A 73 -1.33 3.18 2.46
C GLU A 73 -2.46 2.56 1.63
N ALA A 74 -2.63 1.24 1.69
CA ALA A 74 -3.74 0.54 1.01
C ALA A 74 -5.14 1.02 1.46
N VAL A 75 -5.30 1.43 2.73
CA VAL A 75 -6.57 2.02 3.18
C VAL A 75 -6.83 3.37 2.51
N THR A 76 -5.78 4.17 2.24
CA THR A 76 -5.96 5.46 1.56
C THR A 76 -6.45 5.29 0.12
N SER A 77 -5.96 4.27 -0.60
CA SER A 77 -6.43 3.94 -1.95
C SER A 77 -7.86 3.40 -1.93
N MET A 78 -8.20 2.54 -0.95
CA MET A 78 -9.57 2.07 -0.73
C MET A 78 -10.53 3.24 -0.50
N LYS A 79 -10.17 4.21 0.35
CA LYS A 79 -10.97 5.42 0.61
C LYS A 79 -11.12 6.31 -0.62
N GLY A 80 -10.19 6.23 -1.57
CA GLY A 80 -10.32 6.87 -2.88
C GLY A 80 -11.57 6.42 -3.65
N GLY A 81 -12.06 5.21 -3.40
CA GLY A 81 -13.37 4.74 -3.89
C GLY A 81 -13.51 4.64 -5.41
N ARG A 82 -12.41 4.79 -6.16
CA ARG A 82 -12.39 4.80 -7.63
C ARG A 82 -11.61 3.60 -8.17
N GLU A 83 -10.76 3.83 -9.16
CA GLU A 83 -10.06 2.79 -9.92
C GLU A 83 -8.65 2.55 -9.39
N ALA A 84 -8.30 3.07 -8.21
CA ALA A 84 -7.08 2.68 -7.50
C ALA A 84 -7.25 1.28 -6.89
N VAL A 85 -6.22 0.45 -7.02
CA VAL A 85 -6.16 -0.89 -6.42
C VAL A 85 -5.14 -0.85 -5.29
N PRO A 86 -5.49 -1.26 -4.05
CA PRO A 86 -4.52 -1.36 -2.97
C PRO A 86 -3.41 -2.35 -3.34
N SER A 87 -2.16 -1.96 -3.13
CA SER A 87 -0.99 -2.80 -3.37
C SER A 87 -0.04 -2.69 -2.19
N VAL A 88 0.34 -3.83 -1.64
CA VAL A 88 1.33 -3.94 -0.58
C VAL A 88 2.50 -4.75 -1.11
N ARG A 89 3.71 -4.22 -0.97
CA ARG A 89 4.95 -4.86 -1.39
C ARG A 89 6.03 -4.60 -0.33
N ALA A 90 7.07 -5.43 -0.33
CA ALA A 90 8.26 -5.11 0.42
C ALA A 90 8.79 -3.73 -0.01
N ASN A 91 8.88 -2.80 0.93
CA ASN A 91 9.34 -1.45 0.68
C ASN A 91 10.83 -1.31 1.05
N MET A 92 11.69 -1.93 0.25
CA MET A 92 13.15 -1.80 0.35
C MET A 92 13.75 -1.02 -0.83
N GLY A 93 12.91 -0.25 -1.53
CA GLY A 93 13.30 0.53 -2.70
C GLY A 93 13.88 -0.31 -3.84
N CYS A 94 14.66 0.35 -4.72
CA CYS A 94 15.41 -0.33 -5.78
C CYS A 94 16.58 -1.18 -5.26
N GLY A 95 16.99 -0.97 -4.00
CA GLY A 95 18.08 -1.69 -3.35
C GLY A 95 17.78 -3.13 -2.99
N ILE A 96 16.51 -3.56 -3.02
CA ILE A 96 16.09 -4.92 -2.63
C ILE A 96 16.89 -6.04 -3.33
N VAL A 97 17.18 -5.87 -4.63
CA VAL A 97 17.93 -6.87 -5.41
C VAL A 97 19.40 -6.89 -4.98
N ALA A 98 20.02 -5.72 -4.77
CA ALA A 98 21.39 -5.62 -4.29
C ALA A 98 21.54 -6.21 -2.88
N ALA A 99 20.55 -5.98 -2.01
CA ALA A 99 20.49 -6.54 -0.66
C ALA A 99 20.48 -8.07 -0.67
N TRP A 100 19.81 -8.70 -1.63
CA TRP A 100 19.88 -10.16 -1.81
C TRP A 100 21.27 -10.69 -2.15
N PHE A 101 22.14 -9.86 -2.76
CA PHE A 101 23.54 -10.19 -3.01
C PHE A 101 24.48 -9.81 -1.85
N GLY A 102 23.92 -9.42 -0.70
CA GLY A 102 24.68 -9.06 0.50
C GLY A 102 25.16 -7.60 0.54
N ILE A 103 24.70 -6.75 -0.38
CA ILE A 103 25.00 -5.31 -0.34
C ILE A 103 24.06 -4.66 0.68
N VAL A 104 24.62 -4.04 1.72
CA VAL A 104 23.82 -3.32 2.72
C VAL A 104 23.47 -1.94 2.19
N PRO A 105 22.18 -1.59 2.00
CA PRO A 105 21.79 -0.25 1.59
C PRO A 105 22.16 0.78 2.66
N GLU A 106 22.73 1.90 2.23
CA GLU A 106 22.83 3.09 3.08
C GLU A 106 21.45 3.77 3.12
N LEU A 107 20.98 4.07 4.33
CA LEU A 107 19.68 4.70 4.56
C LEU A 107 19.87 6.06 5.23
N PHE A 108 18.95 6.99 4.95
CA PHE A 108 18.95 8.34 5.49
C PHE A 108 17.66 8.58 6.28
N GLU A 109 17.71 9.53 7.21
CA GLU A 109 16.52 9.99 7.93
C GLU A 109 15.56 10.76 7.02
N ASP A 110 14.28 10.74 7.39
CA ASP A 110 13.15 11.27 6.62
C ASP A 110 13.01 12.79 6.75
#